data_AF-A0A8T3RBQ5-F1
#
_entry.id   AF-A0A8T3RBQ5-F1
#
_cell.length_a   1.000
_cell.length_b   1.000
_cell.length_c   1.000
_cell.angle_alpha   90.00
_cell.angle_beta   90.00
_cell.angle_gamma   90.00
#
_symmetry.space_group_name_H-M   'P 1'
#
loop_
_entity.id
_entity.type
_entity.pdbx_description
1 polymer ?
#
loop_
_entity_poly.entity_id
_entity_poly.type
_entity_poly.pdbx_seq_one_letter_code
_entity_poly.pdbx_strand_id
1 'polypeptide(L)'
;MIIGYPMFNEDNFDPVVDGFGKRRGFWVHIPDDYDTVGITEKIPLIFAFHGGGQFREAMVAGKWGDYFDQNIAFVIPLGEPDPCANNPLETQWTQPGFGANTTPMMDTNCDPATQVVDSFGDTMTYWNASLPGTFNDVLFVEQLRAMILSRFPKLNANKVYATGFSSGGGMTLSLLCYRSNLFRGFSVVAKMLAGDSQRGDYIWDGVNQTDRTVS
;
A
#
# COMPACT_ATOMS: atom_id res chain seq x y z
N MET A 1 5.38 -2.57 20.82
CA MET A 1 6.03 -3.89 20.95
C MET A 1 4.94 -4.93 20.80
N ILE A 2 4.93 -5.64 19.68
CA ILE A 2 4.12 -6.86 19.58
C ILE A 2 4.94 -7.96 20.24
N ILE A 3 4.32 -8.69 21.15
CA ILE A 3 4.97 -9.53 22.14
C ILE A 3 5.85 -10.56 21.41
N GLY A 4 7.18 -10.42 21.52
CA GLY A 4 8.15 -11.45 21.12
C GLY A 4 9.17 -11.07 20.04
N TYR A 5 8.84 -10.21 19.07
CA TYR A 5 9.74 -9.92 17.94
C TYR A 5 10.09 -8.42 17.83
N PRO A 6 11.37 -8.07 17.65
CA PRO A 6 11.77 -6.69 17.40
C PRO A 6 11.25 -6.24 16.03
N MET A 7 10.56 -5.11 16.01
CA MET A 7 10.10 -4.48 14.77
C MET A 7 10.71 -3.10 14.64
N PHE A 8 11.17 -2.79 13.43
CA PHE A 8 11.44 -1.40 13.06
C PHE A 8 10.12 -0.71 12.72
N ASN A 9 10.07 0.60 12.92
CA ASN A 9 8.97 1.46 12.51
C ASN A 9 9.48 2.65 11.70
N GLU A 10 8.57 3.52 11.27
CA GLU A 10 8.86 4.74 10.52
C GLU A 10 9.95 5.63 11.15
N ASP A 11 10.15 5.61 12.47
CA ASP A 11 11.14 6.44 13.17
C ASP A 11 12.57 5.87 13.08
N ASN A 12 12.72 4.64 12.59
CA ASN A 12 14.03 4.01 12.36
C ASN A 12 14.59 4.26 10.95
N PHE A 13 13.89 5.00 10.09
CA PHE A 13 14.26 5.25 8.70
C PHE A 13 14.12 6.72 8.33
N ASP A 14 14.72 7.10 7.19
CA ASP A 14 14.40 8.35 6.54
C ASP A 14 12.88 8.41 6.23
N PRO A 15 12.22 9.56 6.41
CA PRO A 15 10.77 9.65 6.23
C PRO A 15 10.35 9.27 4.81
N VAL A 16 9.39 8.35 4.69
CA VAL A 16 8.64 8.17 3.44
C VAL A 16 7.48 9.15 3.45
N VAL A 17 7.46 10.01 2.44
CA VAL A 17 6.48 11.08 2.29
C VAL A 17 5.69 10.81 1.01
N ASP A 18 4.37 10.93 1.07
CA ASP A 18 3.52 10.77 -0.10
C ASP A 18 3.50 12.02 -0.99
N GLY A 19 2.71 12.00 -2.07
CA GLY A 19 2.61 13.11 -3.02
C GLY A 19 2.10 14.42 -2.42
N PHE A 20 1.60 14.41 -1.19
CA PHE A 20 0.94 15.53 -0.51
C PHE A 20 1.70 15.97 0.73
N GLY A 21 2.93 15.49 0.90
CA GLY A 21 3.79 15.90 2.01
C GLY A 21 3.50 15.16 3.32
N LYS A 22 2.67 14.11 3.31
CA LYS A 22 2.32 13.38 4.52
C LYS A 22 3.31 12.26 4.80
N ARG A 23 3.82 12.23 6.03
CA ARG A 23 4.70 11.15 6.51
C ARG A 23 3.87 9.89 6.73
N ARG A 24 4.35 8.77 6.19
CA ARG A 24 3.66 7.49 6.21
C ARG A 24 4.18 6.55 7.30
N GLY A 25 3.26 5.84 7.95
CA GLY A 25 3.56 4.86 9.00
C GLY A 25 3.68 3.44 8.46
N PHE A 26 4.54 2.61 9.05
CA PHE A 26 4.72 1.21 8.68
C PHE A 26 5.51 0.47 9.75
N TRP A 27 5.44 -0.85 9.76
CA TRP A 27 6.38 -1.68 10.50
C TRP A 27 7.18 -2.59 9.58
N VAL A 28 8.37 -2.97 10.04
CA VAL A 28 9.24 -3.92 9.36
C VAL A 28 9.72 -4.95 10.36
N HIS A 29 9.47 -6.22 10.05
CA HIS A 29 10.10 -7.35 10.73
C HIS A 29 11.22 -7.90 9.87
N ILE A 30 12.40 -8.07 10.47
CA ILE A 30 13.55 -8.72 9.86
C ILE A 30 13.83 -10.00 10.68
N PRO A 31 13.97 -11.18 10.05
CA PRO A 31 14.27 -12.42 10.76
C PRO A 31 15.55 -12.36 11.59
N ASP A 32 15.58 -13.05 12.72
CA ASP A 32 16.72 -13.06 13.65
C ASP A 32 18.02 -13.59 13.01
N ASP A 33 17.89 -14.46 12.00
CA ASP A 33 19.03 -15.06 11.28
C ASP A 33 19.57 -14.16 10.16
N TYR A 34 19.00 -12.97 9.93
CA TYR A 34 19.37 -12.06 8.82
C TYR A 34 20.88 -11.83 8.69
N ASP A 35 21.58 -11.58 9.80
CA ASP A 35 23.02 -11.34 9.79
C ASP A 35 23.86 -12.60 9.52
N THR A 36 23.30 -13.78 9.74
CA THR A 36 23.96 -15.08 9.50
C THR A 36 23.66 -15.66 8.13
N VAL A 37 22.57 -15.23 7.48
CA VAL A 37 22.22 -15.64 6.13
C VAL A 37 23.33 -15.27 5.14
N GLY A 38 23.74 -16.25 4.33
CA GLY A 38 24.80 -16.10 3.34
C GLY A 38 24.42 -15.13 2.22
N ILE A 39 25.41 -14.49 1.58
CA ILE A 39 25.17 -13.45 0.57
C ILE A 39 24.42 -13.95 -0.69
N THR A 40 24.43 -15.26 -0.92
CA THR A 40 23.72 -15.94 -2.01
C THR A 40 22.31 -16.39 -1.61
N GLU A 41 22.05 -16.59 -0.33
CA GLU A 41 20.79 -17.05 0.23
C GLU A 41 19.90 -15.86 0.59
N LYS A 42 19.60 -14.98 -0.38
CA LYS A 42 18.84 -13.75 -0.08
C LYS A 42 17.42 -14.04 0.40
N ILE A 43 17.00 -13.34 1.45
CA ILE A 43 15.73 -13.52 2.19
C ILE A 43 14.56 -12.92 1.42
N PRO A 44 13.41 -13.62 1.27
CA PRO A 44 12.21 -13.06 0.65
C PRO A 44 11.57 -11.98 1.52
N LEU A 45 10.80 -11.09 0.89
CA LEU A 45 10.11 -9.98 1.56
C LEU A 45 8.61 -9.99 1.22
N ILE A 46 7.75 -9.88 2.22
CA ILE A 46 6.29 -9.82 2.05
C ILE A 46 5.77 -8.47 2.53
N PHE A 47 5.03 -7.77 1.67
CA PHE A 47 4.20 -6.63 2.04
C PHE A 47 2.79 -7.11 2.40
N ALA A 48 2.34 -6.81 3.62
CA ALA A 48 1.06 -7.25 4.16
C ALA A 48 0.14 -6.07 4.47
N PHE A 49 -0.99 -5.96 3.75
CA PHE A 49 -1.92 -4.83 3.81
C PHE A 49 -3.20 -5.18 4.58
N HIS A 50 -3.54 -4.36 5.59
CA HIS A 50 -4.75 -4.51 6.40
C HIS A 50 -6.04 -4.19 5.64
N GLY A 51 -7.19 -4.60 6.18
CA GLY A 51 -8.51 -4.24 5.66
C GLY A 51 -8.92 -2.80 6.01
N GLY A 52 -10.05 -2.34 5.48
CA GLY A 52 -10.52 -0.97 5.74
C GLY A 52 -11.01 -0.80 7.17
N GLY A 53 -10.78 0.38 7.74
CA GLY A 53 -11.09 0.69 9.14
C GLY A 53 -10.16 0.00 10.15
N GLN A 54 -9.12 -0.69 9.68
CA GLN A 54 -8.14 -1.37 10.54
C GLN A 54 -6.84 -0.57 10.61
N PHE A 55 -5.89 -1.05 11.42
CA PHE A 55 -4.51 -0.58 11.47
C PHE A 55 -3.55 -1.73 11.13
N ARG A 56 -2.25 -1.42 11.05
CA ARG A 56 -1.16 -2.39 10.85
C ARG A 56 -1.16 -3.55 11.85
N GLU A 57 -1.58 -3.32 13.09
CA GLU A 57 -1.71 -4.32 14.16
C GLU A 57 -2.60 -5.49 13.74
N ALA A 58 -3.64 -5.24 12.94
CA ALA A 58 -4.57 -6.26 12.46
C ALA A 58 -3.89 -7.29 11.55
N MET A 59 -2.73 -6.97 10.99
CA MET A 59 -1.92 -7.88 10.20
C MET A 59 -0.93 -8.67 11.04
N VAL A 60 -0.76 -8.38 12.33
CA VAL A 60 0.25 -9.04 13.15
C VAL A 60 -0.37 -10.07 14.09
N ALA A 61 -1.21 -9.63 15.02
CA ALA A 61 -1.70 -10.50 16.10
C ALA A 61 -2.59 -11.63 15.56
N GLY A 62 -2.16 -12.89 15.73
CA GLY A 62 -2.87 -14.08 15.24
C GLY A 62 -2.99 -14.17 13.71
N LYS A 63 -2.01 -13.55 13.01
CA LYS A 63 -1.91 -13.45 11.54
C LYS A 63 -0.44 -13.64 11.12
N TRP A 64 0.21 -12.59 10.62
CA TRP A 64 1.60 -12.68 10.12
C TRP A 64 2.62 -12.78 11.25
N GLY A 65 2.28 -12.32 12.47
CA GLY A 65 3.16 -12.46 13.63
C GLY A 65 3.50 -13.91 13.97
N ASP A 66 2.62 -14.85 13.65
CA ASP A 66 2.83 -16.28 13.87
C ASP A 66 3.87 -16.89 12.91
N TYR A 67 4.34 -16.12 11.92
CA TYR A 67 5.35 -16.52 10.93
C TYR A 67 6.65 -15.72 11.04
N PHE A 68 6.81 -14.87 12.06
CA PHE A 68 8.00 -14.03 12.22
C PHE A 68 9.27 -14.81 12.59
N ASP A 69 9.14 -16.05 13.05
CA ASP A 69 10.27 -16.98 13.23
C ASP A 69 10.77 -17.61 11.92
N GLN A 70 10.04 -17.45 10.82
CA GLN A 70 10.44 -17.96 9.52
C GLN A 70 11.49 -17.04 8.88
N ASN A 71 12.31 -17.61 7.98
CA ASN A 71 13.29 -16.87 7.20
C ASN A 71 12.61 -16.06 6.05
N ILE A 72 11.75 -15.12 6.45
CA ILE A 72 10.96 -14.22 5.59
C ILE A 72 10.86 -12.88 6.30
N ALA A 73 11.24 -11.79 5.62
CA ALA A 73 11.01 -10.44 6.13
C ALA A 73 9.58 -9.97 5.82
N PHE A 74 9.02 -9.14 6.70
CA PHE A 74 7.69 -8.57 6.52
C PHE A 74 7.75 -7.05 6.58
N VAL A 75 7.04 -6.40 5.66
CA VAL A 75 6.69 -4.98 5.75
C VAL A 75 5.18 -4.90 5.93
N ILE A 76 4.74 -4.14 6.93
CA ILE A 76 3.33 -4.00 7.30
C ILE A 76 3.00 -2.51 7.27
N PRO A 77 2.65 -1.98 6.09
CA PRO A 77 2.38 -0.56 5.94
C PRO A 77 1.06 -0.17 6.60
N LEU A 78 0.94 1.10 6.99
CA LEU A 78 -0.29 1.68 7.53
C LEU A 78 -1.00 2.52 6.46
N GLY A 79 -2.28 2.21 6.24
CA GLY A 79 -3.18 3.06 5.46
C GLY A 79 -3.32 4.43 6.11
N GLU A 80 -3.82 5.41 5.37
CA GLU A 80 -4.01 6.73 5.94
C GLU A 80 -5.33 6.82 6.70
N PRO A 81 -5.45 7.69 7.72
CA PRO A 81 -6.74 7.99 8.34
C PRO A 81 -7.78 8.35 7.29
N ASP A 82 -8.92 7.67 7.32
CA ASP A 82 -10.05 7.91 6.44
C ASP A 82 -10.79 9.18 6.94
N PRO A 83 -10.74 10.31 6.20
CA PRO A 83 -11.35 11.56 6.64
C PRO A 83 -12.87 11.55 6.54
N CYS A 84 -13.45 10.48 5.97
CA CYS A 84 -14.87 10.25 5.87
C CYS A 84 -15.34 9.21 6.90
N ALA A 85 -14.43 8.61 7.68
CA ALA A 85 -14.81 7.69 8.73
C ALA A 85 -15.37 8.45 9.95
N ASN A 86 -16.43 7.89 10.54
CA ASN A 86 -17.01 8.40 11.80
C ASN A 86 -16.03 8.33 12.98
N ASN A 87 -14.99 7.50 12.86
CA ASN A 87 -13.91 7.37 13.83
C ASN A 87 -12.61 7.81 13.16
N PRO A 88 -11.96 8.90 13.63
CA PRO A 88 -10.74 9.44 13.01
C PRO A 88 -9.52 8.52 13.14
N LEU A 89 -9.65 7.41 13.88
CA LEU A 89 -8.66 6.36 13.98
C LEU A 89 -8.80 5.34 12.85
N GLU A 90 -9.93 5.24 12.15
CA GLU A 90 -10.06 4.28 11.06
C GLU A 90 -9.13 4.64 9.90
N THR A 91 -8.33 3.67 9.43
CA THR A 91 -7.42 3.87 8.30
C THR A 91 -7.84 3.07 7.09
N GLN A 92 -7.49 3.58 5.91
CA GLN A 92 -7.92 3.06 4.63
C GLN A 92 -6.83 3.13 3.57
N TRP A 93 -6.98 2.33 2.51
CA TRP A 93 -6.15 2.40 1.31
C TRP A 93 -6.88 3.14 0.19
N THR A 94 -6.22 4.11 -0.42
CA THR A 94 -6.63 4.73 -1.67
C THR A 94 -6.59 3.69 -2.77
N GLN A 95 -7.77 3.28 -3.24
CA GLN A 95 -7.91 2.28 -4.29
C GLN A 95 -8.40 2.93 -5.58
N PRO A 96 -7.70 2.80 -6.72
CA PRO A 96 -8.24 3.15 -8.03
C PRO A 96 -9.55 2.38 -8.24
N GLY A 97 -10.63 3.12 -8.49
CA GLY A 97 -11.95 2.55 -8.70
C GLY A 97 -12.04 1.88 -10.06
N PHE A 98 -12.55 0.65 -10.09
CA PHE A 98 -12.92 -0.02 -11.32
C PHE A 98 -14.39 0.30 -11.65
N GLY A 99 -14.63 1.19 -12.62
CA GLY A 99 -15.94 1.38 -13.27
C GLY A 99 -17.06 1.98 -12.41
N ALA A 100 -16.89 2.03 -11.10
CA ALA A 100 -17.51 3.04 -10.28
C ALA A 100 -16.64 4.29 -10.40
N ASN A 101 -17.27 5.44 -10.60
CA ASN A 101 -16.77 6.67 -9.98
C ASN A 101 -16.20 6.24 -8.64
N THR A 102 -14.94 6.57 -8.43
CA THR A 102 -14.18 6.44 -7.19
C THR A 102 -14.88 7.20 -6.09
N THR A 103 -16.08 6.76 -5.72
CA THR A 103 -17.18 7.69 -5.45
C THR A 103 -16.71 8.74 -4.47
N PRO A 104 -16.50 10.00 -4.90
CA PRO A 104 -16.91 11.08 -4.05
C PRO A 104 -18.41 10.84 -3.92
N MET A 105 -18.83 10.17 -2.85
CA MET A 105 -20.02 10.74 -2.28
C MET A 105 -19.58 12.17 -1.96
N MET A 106 -20.35 13.17 -2.38
CA MET A 106 -20.46 14.36 -1.55
C MET A 106 -20.98 13.86 -0.22
N ASP A 107 -20.12 13.19 0.54
CA ASP A 107 -20.47 12.78 1.86
C ASP A 107 -20.24 14.04 2.66
N THR A 108 -21.34 14.69 2.97
CA THR A 108 -21.38 15.78 3.94
C THR A 108 -20.75 15.39 5.29
N ASN A 109 -20.42 14.10 5.49
CA ASN A 109 -19.69 13.56 6.63
C ASN A 109 -18.16 13.57 6.48
N CYS A 110 -17.58 13.85 5.30
CA CYS A 110 -16.13 14.03 5.19
C CYS A 110 -15.72 15.41 5.73
N ASP A 111 -14.59 15.49 6.45
CA ASP A 111 -14.07 16.77 6.95
C ASP A 111 -13.88 17.79 5.79
N PRO A 112 -14.53 18.97 5.81
CA PRO A 112 -14.35 20.00 4.79
C PRO A 112 -12.89 20.43 4.57
N ALA A 113 -12.01 20.30 5.57
CA ALA A 113 -10.59 20.57 5.44
C ALA A 113 -9.84 19.59 4.51
N THR A 114 -10.46 18.46 4.16
CA THR A 114 -9.90 17.45 3.26
C THR A 114 -10.35 17.63 1.82
N GLN A 115 -11.11 18.70 1.54
CA GLN A 115 -11.54 19.06 0.20
C GLN A 115 -10.40 19.76 -0.57
N VAL A 116 -10.15 19.28 -1.79
CA VAL A 116 -9.25 19.86 -2.79
C VAL A 116 -10.07 20.19 -4.03
N VAL A 117 -9.64 21.21 -4.78
CA VAL A 117 -10.22 21.54 -6.08
C VAL A 117 -9.38 20.88 -7.16
N ASP A 118 -10.01 20.10 -8.03
CA ASP A 118 -9.28 19.44 -9.12
C ASP A 118 -8.98 20.39 -10.30
N SER A 119 -8.27 19.86 -11.30
CA SER A 119 -7.90 20.62 -12.50
C SER A 119 -9.09 21.07 -13.37
N PHE A 120 -10.30 20.57 -13.10
CA PHE A 120 -11.54 20.94 -13.78
C PHE A 120 -12.40 21.94 -12.98
N GLY A 121 -12.02 22.22 -11.73
CA GLY A 121 -12.70 23.17 -10.86
C GLY A 121 -13.75 22.54 -9.94
N ASP A 122 -13.82 21.20 -9.88
CA ASP A 122 -14.75 20.49 -9.02
C ASP A 122 -14.18 20.36 -7.60
N THR A 123 -15.02 20.54 -6.58
CA THR A 123 -14.64 20.35 -5.16
C THR A 123 -14.73 18.88 -4.80
N MET A 124 -13.62 18.30 -4.39
CA MET A 124 -13.47 16.85 -4.21
C MET A 124 -12.75 16.56 -2.89
N THR A 125 -13.05 15.46 -2.22
CA THR A 125 -12.22 15.01 -1.10
C THR A 125 -10.90 14.46 -1.64
N TYR A 126 -9.78 14.71 -0.95
CA TYR A 126 -8.43 14.21 -1.26
C TYR A 126 -8.37 12.69 -1.56
N TRP A 127 -9.37 11.95 -1.08
CA TRP A 127 -9.58 10.52 -1.24
C TRP A 127 -10.33 10.08 -2.49
N ASN A 128 -10.68 11.02 -3.39
CA ASN A 128 -11.25 10.65 -4.66
C ASN A 128 -10.18 10.00 -5.54
N ALA A 129 -10.18 8.68 -5.57
CA ALA A 129 -9.23 7.92 -6.37
C ALA A 129 -9.40 8.23 -7.88
N SER A 130 -8.41 7.87 -8.68
CA SER A 130 -8.40 8.05 -10.15
C SER A 130 -8.24 9.48 -10.70
N LEU A 131 -7.91 10.48 -9.88
CA LEU A 131 -7.38 11.75 -10.40
C LEU A 131 -5.85 11.74 -10.57
N PRO A 132 -5.27 12.50 -11.50
CA PRO A 132 -3.83 12.77 -11.57
C PRO A 132 -3.25 13.15 -10.21
N GLY A 133 -2.11 12.56 -9.83
CA GLY A 133 -1.46 12.81 -8.55
C GLY A 133 -2.02 12.06 -7.34
N THR A 134 -3.18 11.37 -7.41
CA THR A 134 -3.82 10.72 -6.24
C THR A 134 -3.35 9.29 -5.94
N PHE A 135 -2.34 8.79 -6.65
CA PHE A 135 -1.78 7.43 -6.50
C PHE A 135 -0.86 7.25 -5.28
N ASN A 136 -1.19 7.89 -4.18
CA ASN A 136 -0.30 8.05 -3.04
C ASN A 136 0.08 6.73 -2.38
N ASP A 137 -0.85 5.80 -2.24
CA ASP A 137 -0.54 4.52 -1.58
C ASP A 137 0.33 3.60 -2.44
N VAL A 138 0.15 3.62 -3.75
CA VAL A 138 1.02 2.86 -4.67
C VAL A 138 2.42 3.46 -4.71
N LEU A 139 2.52 4.79 -4.80
CA LEU A 139 3.81 5.49 -4.75
C LEU A 139 4.50 5.33 -3.39
N PHE A 140 3.73 5.38 -2.31
CA PHE A 140 4.21 5.13 -0.95
C PHE A 140 4.83 3.73 -0.86
N VAL A 141 4.13 2.70 -1.33
CA VAL A 141 4.64 1.31 -1.28
C VAL A 141 5.87 1.15 -2.17
N GLU A 142 5.92 1.78 -3.34
CA GLU A 142 7.09 1.78 -4.22
C GLU A 142 8.32 2.39 -3.51
N GLN A 143 8.16 3.58 -2.92
CA GLN A 143 9.22 4.27 -2.19
C GLN A 143 9.66 3.47 -0.95
N LEU A 144 8.70 2.95 -0.19
CA LEU A 144 8.96 2.13 0.99
C LEU A 144 9.74 0.87 0.60
N ARG A 145 9.34 0.16 -0.47
CA ARG A 145 10.08 -0.98 -0.99
C ARG A 145 11.52 -0.62 -1.35
N ALA A 146 11.74 0.47 -2.07
CA ALA A 146 13.09 0.91 -2.45
C ALA A 146 13.96 1.19 -1.22
N MET A 147 13.41 1.91 -0.24
CA MET A 147 14.11 2.26 1.00
C MET A 147 14.45 1.02 1.85
N ILE A 148 13.53 0.07 2.01
CA ILE A 148 13.77 -1.17 2.75
C ILE A 148 14.83 -2.05 2.08
N LEU A 149 14.75 -2.22 0.76
CA LEU A 149 15.74 -3.01 0.00
C LEU A 149 17.14 -2.35 0.01
N SER A 150 17.20 -1.02 0.06
CA SER A 150 18.46 -0.29 0.21
C SER A 150 19.07 -0.48 1.60
N ARG A 151 18.25 -0.39 2.65
CA ARG A 151 18.69 -0.56 4.04
C ARG A 151 19.13 -1.98 4.36
N PHE A 152 18.47 -2.98 3.76
CA PHE A 152 18.70 -4.39 4.05
C PHE A 152 19.15 -5.18 2.79
N PRO A 153 20.44 -5.11 2.41
CA PRO A 153 20.94 -5.67 1.15
C PRO A 153 20.91 -7.19 1.03
N LYS A 154 20.68 -7.92 2.14
CA LYS A 154 20.47 -9.38 2.13
C LYS A 154 19.03 -9.78 1.83
N LEU A 155 18.10 -8.82 1.77
CA LEU A 155 16.78 -9.07 1.20
C LEU A 155 16.88 -9.28 -0.32
N ASN A 156 16.02 -10.14 -0.85
CA ASN A 156 16.01 -10.50 -2.25
C ASN A 156 15.03 -9.61 -3.02
N ALA A 157 15.56 -8.64 -3.76
CA ALA A 157 14.76 -7.76 -4.60
C ALA A 157 13.91 -8.49 -5.67
N ASN A 158 14.25 -9.75 -6.00
CA ASN A 158 13.51 -10.60 -6.95
C ASN A 158 12.50 -11.55 -6.26
N LYS A 159 12.43 -11.55 -4.93
CA LYS A 159 11.46 -12.31 -4.14
C LYS A 159 10.67 -11.38 -3.20
N VAL A 160 10.11 -10.32 -3.78
CA VAL A 160 9.22 -9.39 -3.09
C VAL A 160 7.78 -9.76 -3.44
N TYR A 161 6.91 -9.91 -2.44
CA TYR A 161 5.52 -10.32 -2.62
C TYR A 161 4.58 -9.32 -1.94
N ALA A 162 3.34 -9.27 -2.40
CA ALA A 162 2.30 -8.42 -1.83
C ALA A 162 1.04 -9.23 -1.51
N THR A 163 0.42 -8.96 -0.37
CA THR A 163 -0.83 -9.61 0.03
C THR A 163 -1.67 -8.72 0.93
N GLY A 164 -2.99 -8.87 0.86
CA GLY A 164 -3.89 -8.13 1.73
C GLY A 164 -5.32 -8.63 1.68
N PHE A 165 -6.09 -8.21 2.67
CA PHE A 165 -7.49 -8.60 2.87
C PHE A 165 -8.45 -7.43 2.63
N SER A 166 -9.56 -7.67 1.95
CA SER A 166 -10.63 -6.68 1.72
C SER A 166 -10.09 -5.40 1.05
N SER A 167 -10.08 -4.26 1.75
CA SER A 167 -9.43 -3.02 1.28
C SER A 167 -7.94 -3.22 0.94
N GLY A 168 -7.18 -3.91 1.78
CA GLY A 168 -5.79 -4.28 1.50
C GLY A 168 -5.65 -5.28 0.36
N GLY A 169 -6.69 -6.08 0.09
CA GLY A 169 -6.80 -6.86 -1.13
C GLY A 169 -6.92 -5.97 -2.37
N GLY A 170 -7.68 -4.89 -2.27
CA GLY A 170 -7.73 -3.83 -3.29
C GLY A 170 -6.39 -3.12 -3.48
N MET A 171 -5.67 -2.82 -2.41
CA MET A 171 -4.31 -2.27 -2.50
C MET A 171 -3.35 -3.25 -3.20
N THR A 172 -3.43 -4.54 -2.85
CA THR A 172 -2.65 -5.60 -3.50
C THR A 172 -2.97 -5.71 -5.00
N LEU A 173 -4.25 -5.62 -5.36
CA LEU A 173 -4.70 -5.59 -6.76
C LEU A 173 -4.17 -4.36 -7.49
N SER A 174 -4.13 -3.21 -6.82
CA SER A 174 -3.56 -1.98 -7.39
C SER A 174 -2.08 -2.15 -7.70
N LEU A 175 -1.30 -2.72 -6.78
CA LEU A 175 0.11 -3.03 -7.04
C LEU A 175 0.27 -4.02 -8.20
N LEU A 176 -0.62 -5.01 -8.32
CA LEU A 176 -0.63 -5.92 -9.46
C LEU A 176 -0.87 -5.18 -10.78
N CYS A 177 -1.81 -4.25 -10.84
CA CYS A 177 -2.10 -3.49 -12.05
C CYS A 177 -0.99 -2.51 -12.44
N TYR A 178 -0.45 -1.78 -11.46
CA TYR A 178 0.38 -0.60 -11.74
C TYR A 178 1.86 -0.76 -11.42
N ARG A 179 2.25 -1.79 -10.65
CA ARG A 179 3.62 -2.04 -10.19
C ARG A 179 4.02 -3.52 -10.25
N SER A 180 3.43 -4.28 -11.19
CA SER A 180 3.72 -5.71 -11.36
C SER A 180 5.20 -6.01 -11.58
N ASN A 181 5.96 -5.10 -12.20
CA ASN A 181 7.40 -5.22 -12.39
C ASN A 181 8.22 -5.18 -11.08
N LEU A 182 7.67 -4.65 -9.99
CA LEU A 182 8.37 -4.52 -8.70
C LEU A 182 8.19 -5.72 -7.78
N PHE A 183 7.19 -6.57 -8.04
CA PHE A 183 6.81 -7.69 -7.19
C PHE A 183 6.80 -9.00 -7.97
N ARG A 184 7.27 -10.07 -7.33
CA ARG A 184 7.35 -11.41 -7.89
C ARG A 184 6.02 -12.15 -7.89
N GLY A 185 5.12 -11.81 -6.97
CA GLY A 185 3.82 -12.46 -6.82
C GLY A 185 2.88 -11.72 -5.86
N PHE A 186 1.59 -12.04 -5.97
CA PHE A 186 0.50 -11.33 -5.31
C PHE A 186 -0.53 -12.32 -4.74
N SER A 187 -1.11 -12.00 -3.58
CA SER A 187 -2.24 -12.73 -2.99
C SER A 187 -3.34 -11.76 -2.56
N VAL A 188 -4.40 -11.68 -3.37
CA VAL A 188 -5.54 -10.77 -3.19
C VAL A 188 -6.66 -11.52 -2.47
N VAL A 189 -6.92 -11.20 -1.21
CA VAL A 189 -7.92 -11.90 -0.39
C VAL A 189 -9.17 -11.05 -0.24
N ALA A 190 -10.33 -11.61 -0.65
CA ALA A 190 -11.66 -11.03 -0.42
C ALA A 190 -11.86 -9.59 -0.97
N LYS A 191 -11.17 -9.21 -2.06
CA LYS A 191 -11.51 -8.03 -2.85
C LYS A 191 -12.47 -8.42 -3.97
N MET A 192 -13.62 -7.76 -4.05
CA MET A 192 -14.53 -7.92 -5.17
C MET A 192 -13.91 -7.36 -6.46
N LEU A 193 -13.94 -8.18 -7.53
CA LEU A 193 -13.59 -7.79 -8.89
C LEU A 193 -14.89 -7.49 -9.65
N ALA A 194 -15.46 -6.30 -9.49
CA ALA A 194 -16.67 -5.89 -10.21
C ALA A 194 -16.44 -4.56 -10.93
N GLY A 195 -16.87 -4.49 -12.19
CA GLY A 195 -16.76 -3.32 -13.07
C GLY A 195 -15.84 -3.56 -14.27
N ASP A 196 -16.30 -3.25 -15.48
CA ASP A 196 -15.41 -3.08 -16.64
C ASP A 196 -14.53 -1.85 -16.35
N SER A 197 -13.20 -1.97 -16.43
CA SER A 197 -12.33 -0.78 -16.40
C SER A 197 -11.04 -0.98 -17.15
N GLN A 198 -10.61 0.14 -17.73
CA GLN A 198 -9.53 0.25 -18.68
C GLN A 198 -8.18 0.01 -17.99
N ARG A 199 -7.44 -0.93 -18.58
CA ARG A 199 -6.03 -1.19 -18.34
C ARG A 199 -5.23 0.06 -18.74
N GLY A 200 -4.36 0.55 -17.86
CA GLY A 200 -3.35 1.54 -18.22
C GLY A 200 -2.22 1.74 -17.23
N ASP A 201 -1.08 2.21 -17.73
CA ASP A 201 0.00 2.70 -16.88
C ASP A 201 -0.46 4.00 -16.20
N TYR A 202 -0.31 4.04 -14.89
CA TYR A 202 -0.58 5.25 -14.12
C TYR A 202 0.74 5.98 -13.90
N ILE A 203 0.86 7.17 -14.47
CA ILE A 203 1.98 8.09 -14.25
C ILE A 203 1.48 9.36 -13.53
N TRP A 204 2.38 10.24 -13.14
CA TRP A 204 2.10 11.39 -12.25
C TRP A 204 0.99 12.33 -12.76
N ASP A 205 0.67 12.31 -14.05
CA ASP A 205 -0.40 13.08 -14.70
C ASP A 205 -1.72 12.30 -14.93
N GLY A 206 -1.87 11.07 -14.41
CA GLY A 206 -3.08 10.24 -14.54
C GLY A 206 -2.83 8.86 -15.15
N VAL A 207 -3.93 8.15 -15.49
CA VAL A 207 -3.87 6.93 -16.31
C VAL A 207 -3.57 7.35 -17.75
N ASN A 208 -2.38 7.04 -18.28
CA ASN A 208 -1.95 7.60 -19.56
C ASN A 208 -1.81 6.58 -20.70
N GLN A 209 -2.24 5.34 -20.52
CA GLN A 209 -2.45 4.42 -21.64
C GLN A 209 -3.67 3.57 -21.42
N THR A 210 -4.79 3.84 -22.09
CA THR A 210 -5.65 2.70 -22.43
C THR A 210 -4.87 1.88 -23.46
N ASP A 211 -4.17 0.81 -23.05
CA ASP A 211 -3.53 -0.08 -24.02
C ASP A 211 -4.63 -0.77 -24.84
N ARG A 212 -4.98 -0.11 -25.95
CA ARG A 212 -5.67 -0.67 -27.10
C ARG A 212 -4.81 -0.44 -28.32
N THR A 213 -3.61 -1.01 -28.36
CA THR A 213 -3.03 -1.39 -29.66
C THR A 213 -2.24 -2.67 -29.55
N VAL A 214 -2.96 -3.78 -29.69
CA VAL A 214 -2.44 -4.87 -30.52
C VAL A 214 -2.44 -4.34 -31.96
N SER A 215 -1.25 -4.12 -32.51
CA SER A 215 -1.00 -4.20 -33.95
C SER A 215 0.42 -4.69 -34.17
#